data_AF-A0AAV0PA16-F1
#
_entry.id   AF-A0AAV0PA16-F1
#
_cell.length_a   1.000
_cell.length_b   1.000
_cell.length_c   1.000
_cell.angle_alpha   90.00
_cell.angle_beta   90.00
_cell.angle_gamma   90.00
#
_symmetry.space_group_name_H-M   'P 1'
#
loop_
_entity.id
_entity.type
_entity.pdbx_description
1 polymer ?
#
loop_
_entity_poly.entity_id
_entity_poly.type
_entity_poly.pdbx_seq_one_letter_code
_entity_poly.pdbx_strand_id
1 'polypeptide(L)'
;MVGFGFVGQELVPYVGPQPPTGIHRYVFALFRQERALMDRSVAVAPPEMRGNFCTRHFAARNGLGLPVAAVYFNSRKEPAVKKRC
;
A
#
# COMPACT_ATOMS: atom_id res chain seq x y z
N MET A 1 -10.88 -23.59 22.55
CA MET A 1 -11.53 -22.81 21.47
C MET A 1 -10.44 -21.97 20.81
N VAL A 2 -9.88 -22.40 19.68
CA VAL A 2 -8.81 -21.65 18.98
C VAL A 2 -9.48 -20.84 17.88
N GLY A 3 -9.62 -19.54 18.10
CA GLY A 3 -10.18 -18.63 17.10
C GLY A 3 -9.14 -18.39 15.99
N PHE A 4 -9.35 -18.98 14.82
CA PHE A 4 -8.64 -18.57 13.60
C PHE A 4 -9.22 -17.24 13.11
N GLY A 5 -8.79 -16.14 13.72
CA GLY A 5 -8.94 -14.82 13.13
C GLY A 5 -7.95 -14.69 11.98
N PHE A 6 -8.44 -14.55 10.74
CA PHE A 6 -7.58 -14.24 9.60
C PHE A 6 -7.09 -12.79 9.74
N VAL A 7 -5.90 -12.61 10.32
CA VAL A 7 -5.18 -11.32 10.32
C VAL A 7 -4.27 -11.28 9.08
N GLY A 8 -4.20 -10.11 8.43
CA GLY A 8 -3.32 -9.89 7.28
C GLY A 8 -1.83 -9.95 7.66
N GLN A 9 -0.99 -10.35 6.70
CA GLN A 9 0.46 -10.27 6.85
C GLN A 9 0.96 -8.91 6.36
N GLU A 10 1.62 -8.15 7.22
CA GLU A 10 2.28 -6.91 6.83
C GLU A 10 3.60 -7.23 6.12
N LEU A 11 3.73 -6.83 4.85
CA LEU A 11 4.97 -6.98 4.08
C LEU A 11 5.93 -5.82 4.31
N VAL A 12 5.38 -4.62 4.41
CA VAL A 12 6.12 -3.37 4.50
C VAL A 12 5.37 -2.44 5.46
N PRO A 13 6.03 -1.91 6.50
CA PRO A 13 5.40 -1.00 7.46
C PRO A 13 4.74 0.20 6.78
N TYR A 14 3.53 0.57 7.23
CA TYR A 14 2.88 1.80 6.80
C TYR A 14 3.71 3.03 7.20
N VAL A 15 3.92 3.93 6.25
CA VAL A 15 4.58 5.23 6.48
C VAL A 15 3.63 6.31 5.98
N GLY A 16 3.31 7.26 6.84
CA GLY A 16 2.41 8.37 6.51
C GLY A 16 2.94 9.26 5.37
N PRO A 17 2.07 10.10 4.78
CA PRO A 17 2.44 10.94 3.64
C PRO A 17 3.52 11.96 4.02
N GLN A 18 4.68 11.87 3.37
CA GLN A 18 5.80 12.83 3.48
C GLN A 18 6.24 13.30 2.08
N PRO A 19 5.39 14.08 1.37
CA PRO A 19 5.71 14.52 0.02
C PRO A 19 6.91 15.50 0.01
N PRO A 20 7.91 15.31 -0.87
CA PRO A 20 9.09 16.19 -0.92
C PRO A 20 8.77 17.58 -1.47
N THR A 21 8.07 17.65 -2.61
CA THR A 21 7.69 18.89 -3.32
C THR A 21 6.36 18.71 -4.04
N GLY A 22 5.55 19.77 -4.09
CA GLY A 22 4.28 19.76 -4.83
C GLY A 22 3.18 18.94 -4.16
N ILE A 23 2.14 18.64 -4.95
CA ILE A 23 0.97 17.86 -4.51
C ILE A 23 1.16 16.41 -4.97
N HIS A 24 1.16 15.48 -4.02
CA HIS A 24 1.29 14.04 -4.26
C HIS A 24 -0.04 13.35 -4.01
N ARG A 25 -0.37 12.36 -4.86
CA ARG A 25 -1.55 11.51 -4.71
C ARG A 25 -1.16 10.23 -3.98
N TYR A 26 -1.82 9.97 -2.86
CA TYR A 26 -1.69 8.73 -2.11
C TYR A 26 -2.92 7.87 -2.39
N VAL A 27 -2.70 6.63 -2.83
CA VAL A 27 -3.76 5.72 -3.28
C VAL A 27 -3.77 4.49 -2.38
N PHE A 28 -4.92 4.20 -1.78
CA PHE A 28 -5.21 2.90 -1.18
C PHE A 28 -5.98 2.07 -2.19
N ALA A 29 -5.44 0.91 -2.57
CA ALA A 29 -6.08 -0.03 -3.48
C ALA A 29 -6.27 -1.37 -2.77
N LEU A 30 -7.50 -1.89 -2.80
CA LEU A 30 -7.85 -3.17 -2.22
C LEU A 30 -8.05 -4.19 -3.33
N PHE A 31 -7.40 -5.34 -3.21
CA PHE A 31 -7.52 -6.47 -4.13
C PHE A 31 -8.09 -7.68 -3.40
N ARG A 32 -8.85 -8.49 -4.11
CA ARG A 32 -9.34 -9.77 -3.58
C ARG A 32 -8.24 -10.82 -3.72
N GLN A 33 -7.83 -11.42 -2.60
CA GLN A 33 -6.97 -12.61 -2.62
C GLN A 33 -7.87 -13.84 -2.78
N GLU A 34 -7.63 -14.65 -3.80
CA GLU A 34 -8.33 -15.92 -3.94
C GLU A 34 -7.84 -16.95 -2.91
N ARG A 35 -8.69 -17.93 -2.59
CA ARG A 35 -8.41 -18.94 -1.54
C ARG A 35 -7.11 -19.71 -1.78
N ALA A 36 -6.72 -19.90 -3.04
CA ALA A 36 -5.45 -20.53 -3.42
C ALA A 36 -4.21 -19.69 -3.06
N LEU A 37 -4.35 -18.36 -2.95
CA LEU A 37 -3.32 -17.42 -2.50
C LEU A 37 -3.32 -17.22 -0.97
N MET A 38 -4.28 -17.81 -0.25
CA MET A 38 -4.39 -17.73 1.21
C MET A 38 -3.60 -18.82 1.92
N ASP A 39 -2.91 -19.71 1.19
CA ASP A 39 -1.94 -20.59 1.81
C ASP A 39 -0.78 -19.75 2.35
N ARG A 40 -0.67 -19.69 3.68
CA ARG A 40 0.41 -18.96 4.39
C ARG A 40 1.80 -19.49 4.04
N SER A 41 1.91 -20.66 3.40
CA SER A 41 3.17 -21.18 2.87
C SER A 41 3.69 -20.38 1.66
N VAL A 42 2.79 -19.74 0.90
CA VAL A 42 3.13 -18.89 -0.25
C VAL A 42 3.33 -17.46 0.25
N ALA A 43 4.47 -17.21 0.88
CA ALA A 43 4.82 -15.89 1.38
C ALA A 43 5.01 -14.93 0.18
N VAL A 44 4.18 -13.88 0.11
CA VAL A 44 4.42 -12.79 -0.83
C VAL A 44 5.68 -12.05 -0.38
N ALA A 45 6.69 -12.00 -1.24
CA ALA A 45 7.92 -11.30 -0.91
C ALA A 45 7.66 -9.78 -0.82
N PRO A 46 8.19 -9.09 0.21
CA PRO A 46 8.16 -7.63 0.23
C PRO A 46 8.94 -7.07 -0.96
N PRO A 47 8.53 -5.92 -1.52
CA PRO A 47 9.32 -5.24 -2.54
C PRO A 47 10.69 -4.85 -1.99
N GLU A 48 11.74 -5.02 -2.80
CA GLU A 48 13.13 -4.71 -2.42
C GLU A 48 13.34 -3.23 -2.08
N MET A 49 12.58 -2.35 -2.74
CA MET A 49 12.62 -0.91 -2.51
C MET A 49 11.21 -0.33 -2.53
N ARG A 50 10.98 0.70 -1.70
CA ARG A 50 9.72 1.46 -1.71
C ARG A 50 9.56 2.31 -2.97
N GLY A 51 10.68 2.85 -3.47
CA GLY A 51 10.73 3.60 -4.72
C GLY A 51 10.39 2.72 -5.92
N ASN A 52 9.79 3.32 -6.95
CA ASN A 52 9.44 2.64 -8.20
C ASN A 52 8.47 1.45 -8.05
N PHE A 53 7.74 1.37 -6.94
CA PHE A 53 6.69 0.37 -6.78
C PHE A 53 5.56 0.59 -7.80
N CYS A 54 5.24 -0.44 -8.57
CA CYS A 54 4.13 -0.44 -9.52
C CYS A 54 3.03 -1.40 -9.08
N THR A 55 1.91 -0.85 -8.59
CA THR A 55 0.76 -1.62 -8.12
C THR A 55 0.22 -2.58 -9.19
N ARG A 56 0.25 -2.17 -10.47
CA ARG A 56 -0.22 -3.01 -11.58
C ARG A 56 0.66 -4.25 -11.79
N HIS A 57 1.98 -4.09 -11.74
CA HIS A 57 2.91 -5.22 -11.81
C HIS A 57 2.79 -6.13 -10.59
N PHE A 58 2.58 -5.55 -9.41
CA PHE A 58 2.34 -6.33 -8.19
C PHE A 58 1.07 -7.18 -8.31
N ALA A 59 -0.04 -6.61 -8.80
CA ALA A 59 -1.29 -7.34 -9.00
C ALA A 59 -1.15 -8.47 -10.04
N ALA A 60 -0.47 -8.21 -11.16
CA ALA A 60 -0.24 -9.21 -12.20
C ALA A 60 0.62 -10.39 -11.71
N ARG A 61 1.74 -10.11 -11.02
CA ARG A 61 2.64 -11.17 -10.49
C ARG A 61 1.97 -12.06 -9.45
N ASN A 62 1.02 -11.52 -8.69
CA ASN A 62 0.33 -12.25 -7.62
C ASN A 62 -1.08 -12.71 -8.04
N GLY A 63 -1.46 -12.59 -9.31
CA GLY A 63 -2.78 -13.04 -9.80
C GLY A 63 -3.98 -12.34 -9.14
N LEU A 64 -3.81 -11.08 -8.69
CA LEU A 64 -4.84 -10.37 -7.91
C LEU A 64 -5.97 -9.77 -8.76
N GLY A 65 -5.81 -9.73 -10.09
CA GLY A 65 -6.79 -9.16 -11.01
C GLY A 65 -6.97 -7.64 -10.83
N LEU A 66 -8.22 -7.17 -10.96
CA LEU A 66 -8.59 -5.77 -10.80
C LEU A 66 -8.85 -5.41 -9.33
N PRO A 67 -8.58 -4.16 -8.90
CA PRO A 67 -8.91 -3.73 -7.55
C PRO A 67 -10.42 -3.76 -7.34
N VAL A 68 -10.86 -4.26 -6.19
CA VAL A 68 -12.28 -4.29 -5.79
C VAL A 68 -12.73 -2.96 -5.18
N ALA A 69 -11.80 -2.20 -4.62
CA ALA A 69 -12.04 -0.85 -4.14
C ALA A 69 -10.76 -0.02 -4.23
N ALA A 70 -10.91 1.30 -4.39
CA ALA A 70 -9.80 2.23 -4.30
C ALA A 70 -10.26 3.58 -3.76
N VAL A 71 -9.43 4.19 -2.93
CA VAL A 71 -9.59 5.58 -2.48
C VAL A 71 -8.28 6.32 -2.64
N TYR A 72 -8.34 7.63 -2.82
CA TYR A 72 -7.13 8.45 -2.86
C TYR A 72 -7.32 9.77 -2.14
N PHE A 73 -6.21 10.34 -1.71
CA PHE A 73 -6.16 11.71 -1.20
C PHE A 73 -4.90 12.39 -1.70
N ASN A 74 -4.94 13.72 -1.71
CA ASN A 74 -3.80 14.54 -2.06
C ASN A 74 -3.12 15.03 -0.78
N SER A 75 -1.79 15.04 -0.75
CA SER A 75 -1.01 15.64 0.33
C SER A 75 0.12 16.49 -0.26
N ARG A 76 0.50 17.54 0.47
CA ARG A 76 1.60 18.43 0.15
C ARG A 76 2.38 18.76 1.42
N LYS A 77 3.64 19.14 1.27
CA LYS A 77 4.42 19.64 2.39
C LYS A 77 3.83 20.96 2.89
N GLU A 78 3.59 21.07 4.19
CA GLU A 78 3.18 22.33 4.82
C GLU A 78 4.20 23.43 4.46
N PRO A 79 3.75 24.60 3.98
CA PRO A 79 4.65 25.71 3.73
C PRO A 79 5.27 26.17 5.06
N ALA A 80 6.57 26.45 5.06
CA ALA A 80 7.24 26.99 6.23
C ALA A 80 6.59 28.34 6.60
N VAL A 81 6.03 28.44 7.81
CA VAL A 81 5.53 29.71 8.34
C VAL A 81 6.74 30.62 8.58
N LYS A 82 6.96 31.59 7.70
CA LYS A 82 7.90 32.68 7.97
C LYS A 82 7.25 33.60 9.02
N LYS A 83 7.85 33.74 10.21
CA LYS A 83 7.48 34.82 11.12
C LYS A 83 7.74 36.14 10.38
N ARG A 84 6.70 36.97 10.18
CA ARG A 84 6.88 38.32 9.64
C ARG A 84 7.59 39.13 10.72
N CYS A 85 8.71 39.74 10.35
CA CYS A 85 9.42 40.75 11.13
C CYS A 85 8.57 42.00 11.28
#